data_AF-A0A420VQ88-F1
#
_entry.id   AF-A0A420VQ88-F1
#
_cell.length_a   1.000
_cell.length_b   1.000
_cell.length_c   1.000
_cell.angle_alpha   90.00
_cell.angle_beta   90.00
_cell.angle_gamma   90.00
#
_symmetry.space_group_name_H-M   'P 1'
#
loop_
_entity.id
_entity.type
_entity.pdbx_description
1 polymer ?
#
loop_
_entity_poly.entity_id
_entity_poly.type
_entity_poly.pdbx_seq_one_letter_code
_entity_poly.pdbx_strand_id
1 'polypeptide(L)' 'MKIKTDNKNPEPRKTRLQLAISEIMNGYLLLDEAVAKYDVPASSIIQGLKKIQKLKKEAAQLNQQESKIIKPTLPKNAK' A
#
# COMPACT_ATOMS: atom_id res chain seq x y z
N MET A 1 20.35 -5.51 -36.94
CA MET A 1 19.95 -4.41 -36.04
C MET A 1 20.26 -4.83 -34.60
N LYS A 2 21.12 -4.10 -33.88
CA LYS A 2 21.43 -4.38 -32.47
C LYS A 2 20.59 -3.43 -31.61
N ILE A 3 19.53 -3.94 -31.00
CA ILE A 3 18.68 -3.18 -30.08
C ILE A 3 19.42 -3.12 -28.74
N LYS A 4 20.23 -2.07 -28.55
CA LYS A 4 20.82 -1.76 -27.24
C LYS A 4 19.72 -1.10 -26.42
N THR A 5 18.94 -1.91 -25.71
CA THR A 5 17.97 -1.41 -24.73
C THR A 5 18.69 -1.00 -23.46
N ASP A 6 19.56 0.02 -23.54
CA ASP A 6 20.07 0.70 -22.36
C ASP A 6 19.08 1.80 -21.99
N ASN A 7 17.86 1.40 -21.61
CA ASN A 7 16.87 2.32 -21.06
C ASN A 7 17.22 2.56 -19.58
N LYS A 8 18.41 3.10 -19.32
CA LYS A 8 18.78 3.69 -18.03
C LYS A 8 18.08 5.04 -17.91
N ASN A 9 16.76 5.05 -17.93
CA ASN A 9 16.04 6.19 -17.39
C ASN A 9 16.01 5.97 -15.88
N PRO A 10 16.74 6.77 -15.08
CA PRO A 10 16.60 6.67 -13.63
C PRO A 10 15.20 7.15 -13.29
N GLU A 11 14.24 6.22 -13.25
CA GLU A 11 12.90 6.44 -12.73
C GLU A 11 13.03 7.33 -11.48
N PRO A 12 12.28 8.45 -11.40
CA PRO A 12 12.48 9.43 -10.35
C PRO A 12 12.42 8.71 -9.00
N ARG A 13 13.30 9.08 -8.07
CA ARG A 13 13.48 8.38 -6.77
C ARG A 13 12.17 8.15 -6.01
N LYS A 14 11.20 9.06 -6.17
CA LYS A 14 9.84 8.93 -5.62
C LYS A 14 9.09 7.72 -6.20
N THR A 15 9.20 7.48 -7.51
CA THR A 15 8.60 6.34 -8.20
C THR A 15 9.24 5.03 -7.75
N ARG A 16 10.56 4.99 -7.57
CA ARG A 16 11.26 3.78 -7.08
C ARG A 16 10.82 3.38 -5.68
N LEU A 17 10.68 4.35 -4.77
CA LEU A 17 10.18 4.08 -3.42
C LEU A 17 8.74 3.54 -3.44
N GLN A 18 7.87 4.11 -4.28
CA GLN A 18 6.49 3.64 -4.42
C GLN A 18 6.43 2.22 -4.98
N LEU A 19 7.25 1.92 -6.00
CA LEU A 19 7.35 0.57 -6.59
C LEU A 19 7.87 -0.44 -5.57
N ALA A 20 8.94 -0.12 -4.85
CA ALA A 20 9.49 -0.98 -3.79
C ALA A 20 8.45 -1.30 -2.70
N ILE A 21 7.71 -0.28 -2.23
CA ILE A 21 6.65 -0.47 -1.25
C ILE A 21 5.53 -1.36 -1.81
N SER A 22 5.14 -1.15 -3.07
CA SER A 22 4.08 -1.95 -3.72
C SER A 22 4.49 -3.41 -3.86
N GLU A 23 5.71 -3.70 -4.33
CA GLU A 23 6.18 -5.08 -4.49
C GLU A 23 6.26 -5.81 -3.13
N ILE A 24 6.71 -5.13 -2.07
CA ILE A 24 6.71 -5.70 -0.70
C ILE A 24 5.28 -5.95 -0.21
N MET A 25 4.36 -5.00 -0.41
CA MET A 25 2.98 -5.16 0.02
C MET A 25 2.24 -6.31 -0.67
N ASN A 26 2.63 -6.61 -1.92
CA ASN A 26 2.10 -7.75 -2.66
C ASN A 26 2.82 -9.07 -2.34
N GLY A 27 3.89 -9.03 -1.53
CA GLY A 27 4.68 -10.21 -1.16
C GLY A 27 5.62 -10.70 -2.27
N TYR A 28 5.89 -9.88 -3.29
CA TYR A 28 6.79 -10.25 -4.38
C TYR A 28 8.26 -10.12 -4.02
N LEU A 29 8.60 -9.21 -3.09
CA LEU A 29 9.95 -8.99 -2.61
C LEU A 29 10.00 -8.87 -1.10
N LEU A 30 11.12 -9.30 -0.52
CA LEU A 30 11.53 -8.96 0.83
C LEU A 30 12.16 -7.56 0.89
N LEU A 31 12.28 -7.00 2.09
CA LEU A 31 12.81 -5.66 2.30
C LEU A 31 14.23 -5.51 1.72
N ASP A 32 15.11 -6.47 1.99
CA ASP A 32 16.51 -6.41 1.52
C ASP A 32 16.61 -6.51 -0.02
N GLU A 33 15.76 -7.33 -0.64
CA GLU A 33 15.68 -7.45 -2.09
C GLU A 33 15.19 -6.15 -2.74
N ALA A 34 14.19 -5.51 -2.15
CA ALA A 34 13.67 -4.25 -2.63
C ALA A 34 14.69 -3.10 -2.48
N VAL A 35 15.48 -3.09 -1.40
CA VAL A 35 16.58 -2.14 -1.20
C VAL A 35 17.61 -2.29 -2.33
N ALA A 36 18.04 -3.53 -2.60
CA ALA A 36 19.02 -3.82 -3.63
C ALA A 36 18.51 -3.51 -5.05
N LYS A 37 17.25 -3.87 -5.36
CA LYS A 37 16.66 -3.71 -6.69
C LYS A 37 16.35 -2.25 -7.04
N TYR A 38 15.82 -1.49 -6.07
CA TYR A 38 15.34 -0.13 -6.32
C TYR A 38 16.32 0.97 -5.91
N ASP A 39 17.42 0.61 -5.23
CA ASP A 39 18.41 1.54 -4.70
C ASP A 39 17.77 2.60 -3.78
N VAL A 40 16.93 2.12 -2.86
CA VAL A 40 16.20 2.97 -1.90
C VAL A 40 16.51 2.51 -0.49
N PRO A 41 16.83 3.42 0.45
CA PRO A 41 17.12 3.04 1.83
C PRO A 41 15.95 2.31 2.49
N ALA A 42 16.26 1.24 3.24
CA ALA A 42 15.26 0.46 3.98
C ALA A 42 14.38 1.34 4.88
N SER A 43 14.97 2.34 5.53
CA SER A 43 14.26 3.30 6.40
C SER A 43 13.12 4.03 5.67
N SER A 44 13.34 4.41 4.41
CA SER A 44 12.33 5.10 3.60
C SER A 44 11.17 4.18 3.25
N ILE A 45 11.48 2.93 2.90
CA ILE A 45 10.49 1.88 2.61
C ILE A 45 9.65 1.58 3.85
N ILE A 46 10.30 1.35 5.00
CA ILE A 46 9.65 1.09 6.29
C ILE A 46 8.72 2.25 6.69
N GLN A 47 9.17 3.50 6.52
CA GLN A 47 8.35 4.67 6.82
C GLN A 47 7.10 4.73 5.93
N GLY A 48 7.24 4.39 4.65
CA GLY A 48 6.11 4.28 3.71
C GLY A 48 5.11 3.20 4.12
N LEU A 49 5.59 2.00 4.42
CA LEU A 49 4.75 0.89 4.90
C LEU A 49 4.00 1.24 6.17
N LYS A 50 4.66 1.89 7.15
CA LYS A 50 4.03 2.34 8.40
C LYS A 50 2.91 3.35 8.16
N LYS A 51 3.11 4.30 7.23
CA LYS A 51 2.07 5.25 6.83
C LYS A 51 0.85 4.54 6.24
N ILE A 52 1.07 3.59 5.33
CA ILE A 52 -0.03 2.83 4.71
C ILE A 52 -0.78 2.00 5.75
N GLN A 53 -0.08 1.34 6.67
CA GLN A 53 -0.73 0.61 7.76
C GLN A 53 -1.58 1.52 8.65
N LYS A 54 -1.11 2.74 8.96
CA LYS A 54 -1.87 3.73 9.73
C LYS A 54 -3.17 4.10 9.01
N LEU A 55 -3.08 4.43 7.72
CA LEU A 55 -4.24 4.76 6.89
C LEU A 55 -5.25 3.61 6.80
N LYS A 56 -4.77 2.35 6.68
CA LYS A 56 -5.65 1.17 6.70
C LYS A 56 -6.41 1.02 8.03
N LYS A 57 -5.75 1.28 9.15
CA LYS A 57 -6.38 1.22 10.49
C LYS A 57 -7.42 2.33 10.67
N GLU A 58 -7.12 3.55 10.23
CA GLU A 58 -8.05 4.68 10.29
C GLU A 58 -9.28 4.44 9.39
N ALA A 59 -9.06 3.95 8.17
CA ALA A 59 -10.15 3.57 7.26
C ALA A 59 -11.03 2.44 7.83
N ALA A 60 -10.43 1.44 8.49
CA ALA A 60 -11.17 0.37 9.15
C ALA A 60 -12.00 0.87 10.34
N GLN A 61 -11.51 1.85 11.12
CA GLN A 61 -12.26 2.45 12.23
C GLN A 61 -13.45 3.28 11.75
N LEU A 62 -13.29 4.03 10.65
CA LEU A 62 -14.37 4.83 10.06
C LEU A 62 -15.52 3.93 9.56
N ASN A 63 -15.18 2.81 8.93
CA ASN A 63 -16.17 1.83 8.42
C ASN A 63 -16.98 1.14 9.55
N GLN A 64 -16.39 0.99 10.74
CA GLN A 64 -17.10 0.47 11.92
C GLN A 64 -18.07 1.47 12.56
N GLN A 65 -17.86 2.78 12.38
CA GLN A 65 -18.82 3.80 12.81
C GLN A 65 -20.05 3.84 11.91
N GLU A 66 -19.88 3.71 10.60
CA GLU A 66 -20.99 3.72 9.63
C GLU A 66 -21.89 2.48 9.79
N SER A 67 -21.30 1.31 10.08
CA SER A 67 -22.03 0.06 10.30
C SER A 67 -22.89 0.05 11.58
N LYS A 68 -22.64 0.94 12.56
CA LYS A 68 -23.48 1.06 13.77
C LYS A 68 -24.73 1.94 13.56
N ILE A 69 -24.80 2.71 12.48
CA ILE A 69 -25.91 3.62 12.20
C ILE A 69 -27.07 2.89 11.52
N ILE A 70 -26.81 1.78 10.83
CA ILE A 70 -27.84 0.97 10.17
C ILE A 70 -28.36 -0.11 11.15
N LYS A 71 -29.11 0.31 12.18
CA LYS A 71 -29.98 -0.63 12.89
C LYS A 71 -31.14 -0.97 11.96
N PRO A 72 -31.43 -2.25 11.66
CA PRO A 72 -32.67 -2.60 10.99
C PRO A 72 -33.82 -2.38 11.97
N THR A 73 -34.61 -1.33 11.76
CA THR A 73 -35.89 -1.15 12.45
C THR A 73 -36.83 -2.23 11.92
N LEU A 74 -36.94 -3.35 12.65
CA LEU A 74 -37.89 -4.41 12.36
C LEU A 74 -39.32 -3.86 12.58
N PRO A 75 -40.23 -3.84 11.57
CA PRO A 75 -41.61 -3.48 11.83
C PRO A 75 -42.26 -4.61 12.63
N LYS A 76 -42.69 -4.27 13.84
CA LYS A 76 -43.41 -5.15 14.75
C LYS A 76 -44.80 -5.38 14.14
N ASN A 77 -44.98 -6.52 13.48
CA ASN A 77 -46.23 -6.91 12.87
C ASN A 77 -47.30 -7.02 13.97
N ALA A 78 -48.25 -6.09 13.97
CA ALA A 78 -49.41 -6.14 14.84
C ALA A 78 -50.42 -7.13 14.21
N LYS A 79 -50.77 -8.17 14.95
CA LYS A 79 -51.89 -9.05 14.65
C LYS A 79 -52.67 -9.30 15.93
#